data_AF-A0A015VPU0-F1
#
_entry.id   AF-A0A015VPU0-F1
#
_cell.length_a   1.000
_cell.length_b   1.000
_cell.length_c   1.000
_cell.angle_alpha   90.00
_cell.angle_beta   90.00
_cell.angle_gamma   90.00
#
_symmetry.space_group_name_H-M   'P 1'
#
loop_
_entity.id
_entity.type
_entity.pdbx_description
1 polymer ?
#
loop_
_entity_poly.entity_id
_entity_poly.type
_entity_poly.pdbx_seq_one_letter_code
_entity_poly.pdbx_strand_id
1 'polypeptide(L)'
;MEAVENSAGITLLRVIDYDLWTGQKKAAATRSNHATEGFDDFWDLYHRITQKDKINIARARKEWKKLTATEKKLALENIEEYYAHQKDIRFCKQAATYLADKAFLNEYEF
;
A
#
# COMPACT_ATOMS: atom_id res chain seq x y z
N MET A 1 1.90 28.92 5.90
CA MET A 1 2.49 27.81 6.67
C MET A 1 1.50 27.45 7.75
N GLU A 2 0.63 26.47 7.52
CA GLU A 2 -0.22 25.92 8.58
C GLU A 2 0.42 24.62 9.07
N ALA A 3 0.80 24.62 10.34
CA ALA A 3 1.33 23.46 11.04
C ALA A 3 0.14 22.62 11.52
N VAL A 4 0.03 21.39 11.02
CA VAL A 4 -0.85 20.38 11.59
C VAL A 4 -0.09 19.74 12.76
N GLU A 5 -0.37 20.22 13.98
CA GLU A 5 0.16 19.63 15.21
C GLU A 5 -0.46 18.24 15.46
N ASN A 6 0.42 17.26 15.56
CA ASN A 6 0.12 15.91 16.02
C ASN A 6 0.28 15.87 17.55
N SER A 7 -0.73 15.44 18.29
CA SER A 7 -0.80 15.45 19.76
C SER A 7 0.18 14.50 20.49
N ALA A 8 1.21 14.00 19.78
CA ALA A 8 2.32 13.25 20.34
C ALA A 8 3.69 13.93 20.13
N GLY A 9 3.75 15.10 19.48
CA GLY A 9 5.02 15.80 19.20
C GLY A 9 5.94 15.09 18.21
N ILE A 10 5.44 14.07 17.50
CA ILE A 10 6.23 13.29 16.54
C ILE A 10 5.98 13.83 15.13
N THR A 11 6.99 14.50 14.58
CA THR A 11 7.07 14.87 13.17
C THR A 11 7.67 13.69 12.39
N LEU A 12 6.87 13.04 11.54
CA LEU A 12 7.37 12.04 10.59
C LEU A 12 7.85 12.75 9.32
N LEU A 13 9.17 12.69 9.07
CA LEU A 13 9.78 13.15 7.83
C LEU A 13 9.96 11.94 6.88
N ARG A 14 9.49 12.07 5.63
CA ARG A 14 9.68 11.03 4.60
C ARG A 14 11.00 11.28 3.87
N VAL A 15 11.93 10.33 3.98
CA VAL A 15 13.15 10.29 3.16
C VAL A 15 12.94 9.26 2.05
N ILE A 16 12.87 9.72 0.81
CA ILE A 16 12.79 8.86 -0.38
C ILE A 16 14.09 8.04 -0.44
N ASP A 17 13.99 6.74 -0.75
CA ASP A 17 15.14 5.84 -0.89
C ASP A 17 16.06 5.70 0.34
N TYR A 18 15.55 5.95 1.55
CA TYR A 18 16.30 5.76 2.80
C TYR A 18 16.94 4.36 2.93
N ASP A 19 16.22 3.32 2.53
CA ASP A 19 16.72 1.94 2.55
C ASP A 19 17.87 1.72 1.55
N LEU A 20 17.88 2.46 0.43
CA LEU A 20 18.95 2.43 -0.57
C LEU A 20 20.22 3.12 -0.03
N TRP A 21 20.06 4.25 0.67
CA TRP A 21 21.16 5.01 1.26
C TRP A 21 21.76 4.35 2.50
N THR A 22 20.95 3.62 3.28
CA THR A 22 21.41 2.96 4.51
C THR A 22 21.88 1.52 4.31
N GLY A 23 21.83 1.01 3.08
CA GLY A 23 22.34 -0.32 2.74
C GLY A 23 21.59 -1.47 3.42
N GLN A 24 20.41 -1.21 3.98
CA GLN A 24 19.52 -2.23 4.53
C GLN A 24 18.90 -3.02 3.38
N LYS A 25 19.69 -3.96 2.82
CA LYS A 25 19.16 -4.99 1.93
C LYS A 25 18.19 -5.83 2.74
N LYS A 26 16.89 -5.50 2.71
CA LYS A 26 15.87 -6.41 3.21
C LYS A 26 16.07 -7.72 2.47
N ALA A 27 16.35 -8.77 3.23
CA ALA A 27 16.46 -10.12 2.71
C ALA A 27 15.24 -10.36 1.81
N ALA A 28 15.50 -10.60 0.52
CA ALA A 28 14.48 -11.05 -0.40
C ALA A 28 13.85 -12.29 0.23
N ALA A 29 12.63 -12.16 0.71
CA ALA A 29 11.91 -13.28 1.28
C ALA A 29 11.59 -14.23 0.15
N THR A 30 12.44 -15.24 -0.05
CA THR A 30 12.12 -16.41 -0.85
C THR A 30 10.89 -17.06 -0.22
N ARG A 31 9.72 -16.84 -0.83
CA ARG A 31 8.54 -17.68 -0.62
C ARG A 31 7.96 -18.04 -1.98
N SER A 32 8.49 -19.11 -2.54
CA SER A 32 7.79 -19.87 -3.56
C SER A 32 6.52 -20.47 -2.95
N ASN A 33 5.35 -20.10 -3.48
CA ASN A 33 4.20 -20.99 -3.57
C ASN A 33 3.35 -20.56 -4.78
N HIS A 34 3.37 -21.44 -5.79
CA HIS A 34 2.92 -21.23 -7.16
C HIS A 34 1.37 -21.22 -7.32
N ALA A 35 0.64 -20.44 -6.51
CA ALA A 35 -0.83 -20.41 -6.55
C ALA A 35 -1.49 -19.04 -6.33
N THR A 36 -0.72 -17.94 -6.35
CA THR A 36 -1.22 -16.58 -6.10
C THR A 36 -0.55 -15.57 -7.02
N GLU A 37 -0.65 -15.75 -8.34
CA GLU A 37 -0.12 -14.80 -9.31
C GLU A 37 -0.53 -13.36 -8.94
N GLY A 38 0.47 -12.56 -8.57
CA GLY A 38 0.38 -11.14 -8.24
C GLY A 38 -0.14 -10.76 -6.84
N PHE A 39 -0.72 -11.67 -6.04
CA PHE A 39 -1.22 -11.25 -4.70
C PHE A 39 -0.07 -10.93 -3.75
N ASP A 40 0.96 -11.78 -3.72
CA ASP A 40 2.08 -11.59 -2.79
C ASP A 40 2.87 -10.32 -3.18
N ASP A 41 3.01 -10.06 -4.48
CA ASP A 41 3.57 -8.80 -5.00
C ASP A 41 2.74 -7.59 -4.58
N PHE A 42 1.41 -7.66 -4.74
CA PHE A 42 0.51 -6.62 -4.23
C PHE A 42 0.64 -6.43 -2.73
N TRP A 43 0.66 -7.52 -1.97
CA TRP A 43 0.72 -7.50 -0.53
C TRP A 43 2.02 -6.85 -0.05
N ASP A 44 3.15 -7.17 -0.64
CA ASP A 44 4.41 -6.56 -0.24
C ASP A 44 4.53 -5.12 -0.73
N LEU A 45 4.11 -4.83 -1.97
CA LEU A 45 4.14 -3.47 -2.53
C LEU A 45 3.24 -2.51 -1.73
N TYR A 46 2.02 -2.92 -1.43
CA TYR A 46 1.05 -2.10 -0.70
C TYR A 46 1.57 -1.70 0.67
N HIS A 47 2.11 -2.64 1.45
CA HIS A 47 2.62 -2.35 2.79
C HIS A 47 3.99 -1.65 2.75
N ARG A 48 4.78 -1.83 1.69
CA ARG A 48 5.99 -1.04 1.45
C ARG A 48 5.67 0.43 1.23
N ILE A 49 4.65 0.74 0.43
CA ILE A 49 4.26 2.12 0.12
C ILE A 49 3.50 2.76 1.29
N THR A 50 2.45 2.10 1.77
CA THR A 50 1.52 2.68 2.76
C THR A 50 2.03 2.60 4.20
N GLN A 51 3.02 1.74 4.46
CA GLN A 51 3.56 1.43 5.80
C GLN A 51 2.49 1.00 6.82
N LYS A 52 1.33 0.53 6.35
CA LYS A 52 0.28 -0.02 7.21
C LYS A 52 0.69 -1.39 7.75
N ASP A 53 0.03 -1.81 8.82
CA ASP A 53 0.21 -3.16 9.37
C ASP A 53 -0.37 -4.22 8.43
N LYS A 54 0.33 -5.37 8.33
CA LYS A 54 -0.07 -6.53 7.52
C LYS A 54 -1.19 -7.34 8.20
N ILE A 55 -2.38 -6.74 8.33
CA ILE A 55 -3.55 -7.33 8.98
C ILE A 55 -4.63 -7.79 8.00
N ASN A 56 -5.49 -8.73 8.42
CA ASN A 56 -6.62 -9.22 7.62
C ASN A 56 -6.23 -9.87 6.27
N ILE A 57 -5.10 -10.59 6.21
CA ILE A 57 -4.60 -11.23 4.98
C ILE A 57 -5.62 -12.15 4.30
N ALA A 58 -6.41 -12.89 5.07
CA ALA A 58 -7.46 -13.77 4.53
C ALA A 58 -8.56 -12.99 3.79
N ARG A 59 -8.95 -11.83 4.34
CA ARG A 59 -9.92 -10.92 3.71
C ARG A 59 -9.33 -10.32 2.44
N ALA A 60 -8.09 -9.82 2.50
CA ALA A 60 -7.42 -9.26 1.32
C ALA A 60 -7.27 -10.29 0.19
N ARG A 61 -6.90 -11.54 0.49
CA ARG A 61 -6.85 -12.63 -0.50
C ARG A 61 -8.22 -12.91 -1.11
N LYS A 62 -9.30 -12.87 -0.31
CA LYS A 62 -10.67 -13.04 -0.81
C LYS A 62 -11.04 -11.93 -1.78
N GLU A 63 -10.76 -10.67 -1.44
CA GLU A 63 -11.05 -9.53 -2.31
C GLU A 63 -10.18 -9.56 -3.58
N TRP A 64 -8.90 -9.90 -3.48
CA TRP A 64 -8.01 -10.06 -4.64
C TRP A 64 -8.53 -11.09 -5.65
N LYS A 65 -9.10 -12.20 -5.17
CA LYS A 65 -9.67 -13.23 -6.05
C LYS A 65 -10.92 -12.76 -6.81
N LYS A 66 -11.63 -11.73 -6.32
CA LYS A 66 -12.80 -11.17 -7.02
C LYS A 66 -12.42 -10.22 -8.15
N LEU A 67 -11.18 -9.71 -8.16
CA LEU A 67 -10.71 -8.77 -9.16
C LEU A 67 -10.33 -9.48 -10.47
N THR A 68 -10.64 -8.82 -11.58
CA THR A 68 -10.18 -9.21 -12.92
C THR A 68 -8.68 -8.96 -13.09
N ALA A 69 -8.06 -9.54 -14.12
CA ALA A 69 -6.63 -9.32 -14.39
C ALA A 69 -6.29 -7.84 -14.60
N THR A 70 -7.16 -7.09 -15.27
CA THR A 70 -7.01 -5.64 -15.50
C THR A 70 -7.08 -4.86 -14.19
N GLU A 71 -8.07 -5.15 -13.34
CA GLU A 71 -8.21 -4.49 -12.04
C GLU A 71 -7.04 -4.80 -11.11
N LYS A 72 -6.51 -6.03 -11.14
CA LYS A 72 -5.31 -6.39 -10.36
C LYS A 72 -4.09 -5.59 -10.78
N LYS A 73 -3.90 -5.40 -12.08
CA LYS A 73 -2.82 -4.57 -12.62
C LYS A 73 -2.99 -3.11 -12.17
N LEU A 74 -4.20 -2.56 -12.33
CA LEU A 74 -4.48 -1.19 -11.93
C LEU A 74 -4.34 -0.98 -10.40
N ALA A 75 -4.75 -1.97 -9.62
CA ALA A 75 -4.60 -1.97 -8.18
C ALA A 75 -3.13 -1.93 -7.72
N LEU A 76 -2.19 -2.41 -8.53
CA LEU A 76 -0.74 -2.33 -8.29
C LEU A 76 -0.16 -0.99 -8.74
N GLU A 77 -0.51 -0.55 -9.95
CA GLU A 77 0.01 0.70 -10.55
C GLU A 77 -0.43 1.93 -9.75
N ASN A 78 -1.67 1.95 -9.26
CA ASN A 78 -2.25 3.13 -8.63
C ASN A 78 -2.07 3.18 -7.09
N ILE A 79 -1.27 2.31 -6.47
CA ILE A 79 -1.05 2.34 -5.00
C ILE A 79 -0.34 3.63 -4.59
N GLU A 80 0.68 4.03 -5.34
CA GLU A 80 1.46 5.23 -5.05
C GLU A 80 0.61 6.48 -5.23
N GLU A 81 -0.16 6.54 -6.30
CA GLU A 81 -1.10 7.64 -6.57
C GLU A 81 -2.18 7.73 -5.48
N TYR A 82 -2.82 6.60 -5.15
CA TYR A 82 -3.78 6.51 -4.05
C TYR A 82 -3.21 7.05 -2.73
N TYR A 83 -1.96 6.70 -2.41
CA TYR A 83 -1.30 7.09 -1.18
C TYR A 83 -0.88 8.57 -1.20
N ALA A 84 -0.39 9.07 -2.33
CA ALA A 84 0.00 10.48 -2.50
C ALA A 84 -1.19 11.44 -2.33
N HIS A 85 -2.39 11.03 -2.75
CA HIS A 85 -3.61 11.82 -2.59
C HIS A 85 -4.23 11.76 -1.18
N GLN A 86 -3.71 10.93 -0.28
CA GLN A 86 -4.17 10.94 1.11
C GLN A 86 -3.68 12.20 1.83
N LYS A 87 -4.63 13.11 2.14
CA LYS A 87 -4.36 14.32 2.93
C LYS A 87 -3.81 14.01 4.33
N ASP A 88 -4.16 12.85 4.87
CA ASP A 88 -3.67 12.36 6.15
C ASP A 88 -3.51 10.83 6.13
N ILE A 89 -2.38 10.34 6.62
CA ILE A 89 -2.02 8.92 6.72
C ILE A 89 -3.04 8.10 7.52
N ARG A 90 -3.82 8.73 8.40
CA ARG A 90 -4.88 8.08 9.18
C ARG A 90 -6.03 7.60 8.30
N PHE A 91 -6.31 8.28 7.20
CA PHE A 91 -7.37 7.89 6.25
C PHE A 91 -6.90 6.86 5.21
N CYS A 92 -5.61 6.53 5.18
CA CYS A 92 -5.11 5.45 4.36
C CYS A 92 -5.76 4.13 4.79
N LYS A 93 -6.49 3.53 3.85
CA LYS A 93 -7.27 2.30 4.03
C LYS A 93 -6.34 1.13 4.32
N GLN A 94 -6.91 0.06 4.89
CA GLN A 94 -6.21 -1.23 4.95
C GLN A 94 -6.22 -1.87 3.56
N ALA A 95 -5.24 -2.72 3.24
CA ALA A 95 -5.14 -3.42 1.96
C ALA A 95 -6.44 -4.13 1.56
N ALA A 96 -7.11 -4.80 2.50
CA ALA A 96 -8.39 -5.46 2.24
C ALA A 96 -9.50 -4.48 1.84
N THR A 97 -9.58 -3.32 2.50
CA THR A 97 -10.58 -2.28 2.22
C THR A 97 -10.24 -1.52 0.93
N TYR A 98 -8.96 -1.31 0.64
CA TYR A 98 -8.50 -0.76 -0.64
C TYR A 98 -8.96 -1.61 -1.83
N LEU A 99 -8.81 -2.93 -1.74
CA LEU A 99 -9.29 -3.86 -2.77
C LEU A 99 -10.82 -3.94 -2.82
N ALA A 100 -11.48 -4.00 -1.65
CA ALA A 100 -12.95 -4.12 -1.57
C ALA A 100 -13.67 -2.92 -2.18
N ASP A 101 -13.21 -1.72 -1.85
CA ASP A 101 -13.81 -0.46 -2.33
C ASP A 101 -13.33 -0.09 -3.74
N LYS A 102 -12.42 -0.88 -4.32
CA LYS A 102 -11.71 -0.57 -5.56
C LYS A 102 -11.16 0.86 -5.59
N ALA A 103 -10.50 1.27 -4.51
CA ALA A 103 -10.00 2.65 -4.35
C ALA A 103 -8.94 3.06 -5.40
N PHE A 104 -8.43 2.10 -6.17
CA PHE A 104 -7.55 2.29 -7.33
C PHE A 104 -8.29 2.79 -8.59
N LEU A 105 -9.62 2.80 -8.60
CA LEU A 105 -10.46 3.35 -9.67
C LEU A 105 -10.94 4.79 -9.40
N ASN A 106 -10.60 5.35 -8.24
CA ASN A 106 -11.01 6.72 -7.95
C ASN A 106 -10.32 7.66 -8.94
N GLU A 107 -11.13 8.41 -9.69
CA GLU A 107 -10.66 9.54 -10.50
C GLU A 107 -10.27 10.66 -9.51
N TYR A 108 -8.97 10.81 -9.27
CA TYR A 108 -8.44 11.94 -8.50
C TYR A 108 -8.39 13.18 -9.39
N GLU A 109 -9.56 13.61 -9.90
CA GLU A 109 -9.68 14.93 -10.53
C GLU A 109 -9.73 16.01 -9.43
N PHE A 110 -8.58 16.69 -9.28
CA PHE A 110 -8.32 18.00 -8.65
C PHE A 110 -8.88 18.29 -7.23
#